data_AF-A0A1B6VZP8-F1
#
_entry.id   AF-A0A1B6VZP8-F1
#
_cell.length_a   1.000
_cell.length_b   1.000
_cell.length_c   1.000
_cell.angle_alpha   90.00
_cell.angle_beta   90.00
_cell.angle_gamma   90.00
#
_symmetry.space_group_name_H-M   'P 1'
#
loop_
_entity.id
_entity.type
_entity.pdbx_description
1 polymer ?
#
loop_
_entity_poly.entity_id
_entity_poly.type
_entity_poly.pdbx_seq_one_letter_code
_entity_poly.pdbx_strand_id
1 'polypeptide(L)'
;MTKKQPTMPKTSIRKKLKAGDYFAVPLANGEYGLGQILDMVEFIDNAACVLFDQKFVLGAPITVTPDNIVAARYVVAQLLRRYFPIVHTGEADPRLLKKYFPENERFKRGDVVGMRSYQTGIVEMFLNAYFGLTPWDECYDPHYYDNLLVSPDKKPSNLIYSK
;
A
#
# COMPACT_ATOMS: atom_id res chain seq x y z
N MET A 1 -29.25 20.27 -0.10
CA MET A 1 -27.92 20.65 0.46
C MET A 1 -26.89 19.64 -0.01
N THR A 2 -26.14 19.97 -1.06
CA THR A 2 -25.08 19.11 -1.62
C THR A 2 -23.83 19.24 -0.76
N LYS A 3 -23.46 18.17 -0.03
CA LYS A 3 -22.15 18.09 0.64
C LYS A 3 -21.07 18.09 -0.44
N LYS A 4 -20.28 19.16 -0.51
CA LYS A 4 -19.05 19.18 -1.33
C LYS A 4 -18.10 18.12 -0.77
N GLN A 5 -17.73 17.13 -1.58
CA GLN A 5 -16.58 16.28 -1.31
C GLN A 5 -15.34 17.17 -1.09
N PRO A 6 -14.48 16.87 -0.11
CA PRO A 6 -13.21 17.57 0.02
C PRO A 6 -12.38 17.27 -1.23
N THR A 7 -12.22 18.25 -2.10
CA THR A 7 -11.32 18.15 -3.24
C THR A 7 -9.89 18.22 -2.71
N MET A 8 -9.07 17.21 -3.03
CA MET A 8 -7.65 17.21 -2.70
C MET A 8 -6.99 18.52 -3.18
N PRO A 9 -6.10 19.13 -2.36
CA PRO A 9 -5.47 20.39 -2.72
C PRO A 9 -4.70 20.27 -4.05
N LYS A 10 -4.84 21.30 -4.89
CA LYS A 10 -4.16 21.42 -6.18
C LYS A 10 -2.64 21.37 -5.97
N THR A 11 -2.06 20.29 -6.49
CA THR A 11 -0.65 19.96 -6.73
C THR A 11 0.37 21.03 -6.33
N SER A 12 0.88 20.97 -5.09
CA SER A 12 2.25 21.42 -4.83
C SER A 12 3.20 20.48 -5.60
N ILE A 13 4.36 20.98 -6.02
CA ILE A 13 5.41 20.25 -6.75
C ILE A 13 5.50 18.82 -6.20
N ARG A 14 5.03 17.83 -6.98
CA ARG A 14 4.89 16.44 -6.48
C ARG A 14 6.27 15.92 -6.11
N LYS A 15 6.52 15.80 -4.81
CA LYS A 15 7.77 15.28 -4.22
C LYS A 15 8.16 13.99 -4.95
N LYS A 16 9.42 13.86 -5.36
CA LYS A 16 9.93 12.60 -5.94
C LYS A 16 9.81 11.53 -4.86
N LEU A 17 9.15 10.41 -5.18
CA LEU A 17 9.05 9.26 -4.29
C LEU A 17 10.44 8.69 -4.05
N LYS A 18 10.69 8.23 -2.82
CA LYS A 18 11.93 7.54 -2.45
C LYS A 18 11.69 6.46 -1.41
N ALA A 19 12.65 5.56 -1.27
CA ALA A 19 12.70 4.63 -0.16
C ALA A 19 12.59 5.37 1.18
N GLY A 20 11.82 4.82 2.11
CA GLY A 20 11.54 5.40 3.41
C GLY A 20 10.30 6.30 3.44
N ASP A 21 9.76 6.72 2.30
CA ASP A 21 8.50 7.48 2.27
C ASP A 21 7.32 6.60 2.71
N TYR A 22 6.52 7.12 3.63
CA TYR A 22 5.25 6.56 4.06
C TYR A 22 4.11 7.26 3.33
N PHE A 23 3.19 6.48 2.79
CA PHE A 23 2.04 6.96 2.03
C PHE A 23 0.73 6.56 2.71
N ALA A 24 -0.28 7.41 2.55
CA ALA A 24 -1.61 7.18 3.09
C ALA A 24 -2.54 6.66 1.97
N VAL A 25 -3.23 5.56 2.25
CA VAL A 25 -4.22 4.96 1.34
C VAL A 25 -5.61 5.36 1.84
N PRO A 26 -6.44 6.08 1.06
CA PRO A 26 -7.77 6.49 1.50
C PRO A 26 -8.66 5.28 1.78
N LEU A 27 -9.41 5.33 2.88
CA LEU A 27 -10.41 4.33 3.24
C LEU A 27 -11.82 4.90 3.10
N ALA A 28 -12.80 4.02 2.87
CA ALA A 28 -14.20 4.39 2.62
C ALA A 28 -14.86 5.12 3.81
N ASN A 29 -14.33 4.94 5.02
CA ASN A 29 -14.80 5.61 6.24
C ASN A 29 -14.18 7.01 6.46
N GLY A 30 -13.31 7.48 5.56
CA GLY A 30 -12.62 8.78 5.67
C GLY A 30 -11.33 8.76 6.49
N GLU A 31 -10.94 7.61 7.05
CA GLU A 31 -9.60 7.38 7.60
C GLU A 31 -8.62 7.00 6.47
N TYR A 32 -7.38 6.72 6.84
CA TYR A 32 -6.34 6.28 5.92
C TYR A 32 -5.66 5.02 6.44
N GLY A 33 -5.40 4.06 5.55
CA GLY A 33 -4.45 2.98 5.79
C GLY A 33 -3.02 3.44 5.52
N LEU A 34 -2.03 2.72 6.06
CA LEU A 34 -0.62 3.09 5.95
C LEU A 34 0.17 2.12 5.08
N GLY A 35 1.04 2.67 4.22
CA GLY A 35 2.10 1.92 3.57
C GLY A 35 3.44 2.64 3.60
N GLN A 36 4.52 1.91 3.32
CA GLN A 36 5.87 2.45 3.21
C GLN A 36 6.55 1.92 1.95
N ILE A 37 7.30 2.79 1.27
CA ILE A 37 8.19 2.42 0.17
C ILE A 37 9.51 1.89 0.77
N LEU A 38 9.86 0.65 0.45
CA LEU A 38 11.13 0.05 0.83
C LEU A 38 12.23 0.30 -0.20
N ASP A 39 11.89 0.32 -1.49
CA ASP A 39 12.82 0.68 -2.56
C ASP A 39 12.08 1.08 -3.86
N MET A 40 12.81 1.65 -4.80
CA MET A 40 12.33 2.04 -6.14
C MET A 40 12.98 1.16 -7.22
N VAL A 41 12.16 0.70 -8.17
CA VAL A 41 12.59 0.07 -9.42
C VAL A 41 12.37 1.08 -10.54
N GLU A 42 13.34 1.99 -10.73
CA GLU A 42 13.19 3.15 -11.61
C GLU A 42 12.98 2.77 -13.09
N PHE A 43 13.53 1.65 -13.56
CA PHE A 43 13.46 1.21 -14.96
C PHE A 43 12.02 1.09 -15.50
N ILE A 44 11.08 0.68 -14.65
CA ILE A 44 9.65 0.56 -14.99
C ILE A 44 8.75 1.37 -14.06
N ASP A 45 9.29 2.41 -13.42
CA ASP A 45 8.60 3.31 -12.48
C ASP A 45 7.70 2.56 -11.48
N ASN A 46 8.30 1.62 -10.75
CA ASN A 46 7.64 0.84 -9.72
C ASN A 46 8.29 1.07 -8.34
N ALA A 47 7.51 0.85 -7.28
CA ALA A 47 7.95 0.95 -5.90
C ALA A 47 7.70 -0.38 -5.18
N ALA A 48 8.70 -0.91 -4.48
CA ALA A 48 8.53 -2.03 -3.55
C ALA A 48 7.89 -1.49 -2.27
N CYS A 49 6.64 -1.87 -1.99
CA CYS A 49 5.87 -1.29 -0.89
C CYS A 49 5.41 -2.35 0.11
N VAL A 50 5.45 -2.01 1.39
CA VAL A 50 4.75 -2.76 2.44
C VAL A 50 3.52 -1.99 2.91
N LEU A 51 2.48 -2.71 3.30
CA LEU A 51 1.26 -2.16 3.91
C LEU A 51 1.18 -2.64 5.36
N PHE A 52 0.66 -1.78 6.24
CA PHE A 52 0.57 -2.05 7.67
C PHE A 52 -0.87 -2.24 8.14
N ASP A 53 -1.06 -3.04 9.17
CA ASP A 53 -2.23 -3.08 10.04
C ASP A 53 -2.27 -1.81 10.90
N GLN A 54 -2.45 -0.66 10.24
CA GLN A 54 -2.56 0.64 10.85
C GLN A 54 -3.49 1.50 10.00
N LYS A 55 -4.53 2.00 10.65
CA LYS A 55 -5.39 3.07 10.12
C LYS A 55 -5.30 4.31 11.00
N PHE A 56 -5.41 5.48 10.40
CA PHE A 56 -5.19 6.75 11.09
C PHE A 56 -5.94 7.90 10.42
N VAL A 57 -6.05 9.02 11.13
CA VAL A 57 -6.49 10.31 10.59
C VAL A 57 -5.24 11.16 10.31
N LEU A 58 -5.25 11.93 9.22
CA LEU A 58 -4.11 12.79 8.85
C LEU A 58 -3.68 13.68 10.03
N GLY A 59 -2.36 13.73 10.26
CA GLY A 59 -1.75 14.48 11.37
C GLY A 59 -1.60 13.69 12.67
N ALA A 60 -2.23 12.51 12.79
CA ALA A 60 -1.97 11.61 13.91
C ALA A 60 -0.54 11.02 13.84
N PRO A 61 0.10 10.74 14.99
CA PRO A 61 1.37 10.03 15.02
C PRO A 61 1.27 8.66 14.34
N ILE A 62 2.30 8.32 13.57
CA ILE A 62 2.45 7.01 12.95
C ILE A 62 3.37 6.18 13.84
N THR A 63 2.91 5.03 14.29
CA THR A 63 3.70 4.07 15.08
C THR A 63 3.44 2.69 14.52
N VAL A 64 4.46 2.11 13.88
CA VAL A 64 4.39 0.76 13.30
C VAL A 64 5.68 0.02 13.55
N THR A 65 5.57 -1.30 13.72
CA THR A 65 6.69 -2.23 13.78
C THR A 65 6.63 -3.17 12.58
N PRO A 66 7.71 -3.91 12.27
CA PRO A 66 7.70 -4.93 11.23
C PRO A 66 6.60 -5.99 11.38
N ASP A 67 6.15 -6.27 12.61
CA ASP A 67 5.09 -7.24 12.88
C ASP A 67 3.72 -6.74 12.44
N ASN A 68 3.55 -5.42 12.25
CA ASN A 68 2.32 -4.85 11.70
C ASN A 68 2.22 -4.99 10.18
N ILE A 69 3.21 -5.55 9.47
CA ILE A 69 3.15 -5.69 8.02
C ILE A 69 2.14 -6.77 7.61
N VAL A 70 1.21 -6.41 6.74
CA VAL A 70 0.12 -7.30 6.28
C VAL A 70 0.28 -7.70 4.82
N ALA A 71 0.87 -6.85 3.98
CA ALA A 71 1.10 -7.11 2.57
C ALA A 71 2.41 -6.48 2.11
N ALA A 72 3.03 -7.07 1.08
CA ALA A 72 4.23 -6.55 0.45
C ALA A 72 4.16 -6.69 -1.07
N ARG A 73 3.99 -5.60 -1.81
CA ARG A 73 3.72 -5.64 -3.26
C ARG A 73 4.50 -4.55 -3.99
N TYR A 74 4.87 -4.82 -5.24
CA TYR A 74 5.28 -3.74 -6.12
C TYR A 74 4.05 -2.95 -6.56
N VAL A 75 4.13 -1.63 -6.46
CA VAL A 75 3.06 -0.71 -6.83
C VAL A 75 3.56 0.23 -7.92
N VAL A 76 2.74 0.51 -8.93
CA VAL A 76 3.06 1.48 -9.99
C VAL A 76 3.30 2.86 -9.36
N ALA A 77 4.53 3.36 -9.41
CA ALA A 77 4.96 4.54 -8.68
C ALA A 77 4.30 5.82 -9.21
N GLN A 78 4.05 5.91 -10.52
CA GLN A 78 3.28 7.00 -11.12
C GLN A 78 1.89 7.15 -10.48
N LEU A 79 1.19 6.03 -10.25
CA LEU A 79 -0.14 6.02 -9.66
C LEU A 79 -0.06 6.34 -8.16
N LEU A 80 0.89 5.73 -7.44
CA LEU A 80 1.14 6.04 -6.03
C LEU A 80 1.34 7.54 -5.83
N ARG A 81 2.21 8.16 -6.61
CA ARG A 81 2.49 9.62 -6.58
C ARG A 81 1.26 10.48 -6.90
N ARG A 82 0.32 9.95 -7.68
CA ARG A 82 -0.89 10.67 -8.10
C ARG A 82 -2.00 10.60 -7.06
N TYR A 83 -2.16 9.45 -6.41
CA TYR A 83 -3.34 9.15 -5.59
C TYR A 83 -3.07 9.10 -4.09
N PHE A 84 -1.86 8.74 -3.66
CA PHE A 84 -1.55 8.55 -2.24
C PHE A 84 -0.60 9.65 -1.74
N PRO A 85 -1.03 10.49 -0.76
CA PRO A 85 -0.16 11.52 -0.21
C PRO A 85 0.94 10.89 0.65
N ILE A 86 2.13 11.48 0.58
CA ILE A 86 3.24 11.14 1.48
C ILE A 86 3.03 11.87 2.80
N VAL A 87 2.99 11.11 3.90
CA VAL A 87 2.63 11.60 5.24
C VAL A 87 3.83 11.62 6.20
N HIS A 88 4.85 10.82 5.93
CA HIS A 88 6.07 10.76 6.71
C HIS A 88 7.23 10.26 5.83
N THR A 89 8.47 10.56 6.22
CA THR A 89 9.66 9.98 5.60
C THR A 89 10.54 9.46 6.74
N GLY A 90 10.74 8.15 6.78
CA GLY A 90 11.64 7.48 7.72
C GLY A 90 12.72 6.69 7.01
N GLU A 91 13.29 5.70 7.69
CA GLU A 91 14.25 4.76 7.11
C GLU A 91 13.52 3.52 6.57
N ALA A 92 13.94 3.05 5.39
CA ALA A 92 13.53 1.75 4.88
C ALA A 92 14.51 0.69 5.37
N ASP A 93 14.01 -0.35 6.06
CA ASP A 93 14.86 -1.44 6.56
C ASP A 93 15.29 -2.36 5.40
N PRO A 94 16.59 -2.47 5.07
CA PRO A 94 17.07 -3.35 4.02
C PRO A 94 16.76 -4.84 4.28
N ARG A 95 16.60 -5.24 5.54
CA ARG A 95 16.25 -6.63 5.91
C ARG A 95 14.82 -6.96 5.48
N LEU A 96 13.89 -6.01 5.60
CA LEU A 96 12.52 -6.16 5.12
C LEU A 96 12.46 -6.19 3.60
N LEU A 97 13.26 -5.32 2.94
CA LEU A 97 13.37 -5.34 1.48
C LEU A 97 13.84 -6.71 0.99
N LYS A 98 14.92 -7.26 1.57
CA LYS A 98 15.42 -8.59 1.21
C LYS A 98 14.42 -9.71 1.51
N LYS A 99 13.69 -9.62 2.63
CA LYS A 99 12.70 -10.62 3.05
C LYS A 99 11.52 -10.70 2.06
N TYR A 100 10.94 -9.55 1.71
CA TYR A 100 9.69 -9.52 0.93
C TYR A 100 9.91 -9.34 -0.57
N PHE A 101 11.08 -8.83 -0.97
CA PHE A 101 11.43 -8.53 -2.35
C PHE A 101 12.83 -9.07 -2.71
N PRO A 102 13.06 -10.39 -2.61
CA PRO A 102 14.38 -10.98 -2.85
C PRO A 102 14.92 -10.71 -4.26
N GLU A 103 14.03 -10.53 -5.23
CA GLU A 103 14.35 -10.25 -6.65
C GLU A 103 14.63 -8.77 -6.94
N ASN A 104 14.49 -7.87 -5.95
CA ASN A 104 14.50 -6.43 -6.18
C ASN A 104 15.79 -5.92 -6.85
N GLU A 105 16.94 -6.45 -6.44
CA GLU A 105 18.23 -6.09 -7.04
C GLU A 105 18.34 -6.54 -8.50
N ARG A 106 17.72 -7.67 -8.87
CA ARG A 106 17.64 -8.13 -10.27
C ARG A 106 16.77 -7.17 -11.09
N PHE A 107 15.61 -6.80 -10.56
CA PHE A 107 14.68 -5.87 -11.21
C PHE A 107 15.28 -4.48 -11.43
N LYS A 108 16.05 -3.97 -10.46
CA LYS A 108 16.77 -2.69 -10.60
C LYS A 108 17.83 -2.68 -11.70
N ARG A 109 18.37 -3.83 -12.07
CA ARG A 109 19.27 -3.98 -13.21
C ARG A 109 18.56 -4.12 -14.56
N GLY A 110 17.22 -4.02 -14.57
CA GLY A 110 16.39 -4.04 -15.78
C GLY A 110 15.86 -5.43 -16.17
N ASP A 111 16.28 -6.50 -15.50
CA ASP A 111 15.71 -7.83 -15.71
C ASP A 111 14.39 -7.96 -14.95
N VAL A 112 13.32 -7.39 -15.50
CA VAL A 112 11.99 -7.31 -14.87
C VAL A 112 11.07 -8.48 -15.24
N VAL A 113 11.59 -9.53 -15.87
CA VAL A 113 10.79 -10.70 -16.26
C VAL A 113 10.21 -11.38 -15.01
N GLY A 114 8.90 -11.57 -15.02
CA GLY A 114 8.15 -12.19 -13.91
C GLY A 114 7.73 -11.22 -12.81
N MET A 115 8.10 -9.95 -12.89
CA MET A 115 7.66 -8.95 -11.91
C MET A 115 6.13 -8.74 -11.99
N ARG A 116 5.47 -8.82 -10.83
CA ARG A 116 4.04 -8.49 -10.70
C ARG A 116 3.91 -7.12 -10.03
N SER A 117 3.27 -6.18 -10.72
CA SER A 117 2.99 -4.84 -10.23
C SER A 117 1.48 -4.63 -10.06
N TYR A 118 1.12 -3.89 -9.03
CA TYR A 118 -0.25 -3.58 -8.67
C TYR A 118 -0.54 -2.09 -8.86
N GLN A 119 -1.76 -1.82 -9.35
CA GLN A 119 -2.28 -0.46 -9.38
C GLN A 119 -2.78 -0.05 -8.00
N THR A 120 -2.85 1.27 -7.75
CA THR A 120 -3.31 1.82 -6.47
C THR A 120 -4.74 1.42 -6.11
N GLY A 121 -5.61 1.18 -7.10
CA GLY A 121 -6.97 0.69 -6.86
C GLY A 121 -6.99 -0.65 -6.12
N ILE A 122 -6.09 -1.59 -6.44
CA ILE A 122 -6.02 -2.87 -5.72
C ILE A 122 -5.56 -2.68 -4.27
N VAL A 123 -4.61 -1.76 -4.04
CA VAL A 123 -4.12 -1.43 -2.70
C VAL A 123 -5.25 -0.83 -1.85
N GLU A 124 -6.04 0.08 -2.44
CA GLU A 124 -7.20 0.69 -1.79
C GLU A 124 -8.29 -0.33 -1.48
N MET A 125 -8.67 -1.16 -2.45
CA MET A 125 -9.67 -2.21 -2.26
C MET A 125 -9.25 -3.21 -1.17
N PHE A 126 -8.01 -3.69 -1.23
CA PHE A 126 -7.46 -4.62 -0.23
C PHE A 126 -7.51 -4.03 1.19
N LEU A 127 -7.07 -2.78 1.40
CA LEU A 127 -7.08 -2.20 2.74
C LEU A 127 -8.48 -1.89 3.24
N ASN A 128 -9.42 -1.53 2.36
CA ASN A 128 -10.83 -1.41 2.75
C ASN A 128 -11.38 -2.75 3.24
N ALA A 129 -11.13 -3.84 2.51
CA ALA A 129 -11.56 -5.18 2.92
C ALA A 129 -10.84 -5.65 4.20
N TYR A 130 -9.54 -5.40 4.32
CA TYR A 130 -8.73 -5.72 5.50
C TYR A 130 -9.27 -5.07 6.77
N PHE A 131 -9.67 -3.79 6.69
CA PHE A 131 -10.27 -3.07 7.81
C PHE A 131 -11.78 -3.29 7.96
N GLY A 132 -12.37 -4.27 7.25
CA GLY A 132 -13.79 -4.63 7.35
C GLY A 132 -14.74 -3.54 6.85
N LEU A 133 -14.32 -2.75 5.87
CA LEU A 133 -15.12 -1.68 5.26
C LEU A 133 -15.83 -2.14 3.98
N THR A 134 -15.29 -3.15 3.31
CA THR A 134 -15.88 -3.85 2.16
C THR A 134 -15.80 -5.37 2.36
N PRO A 135 -16.58 -6.17 1.62
CA PRO A 135 -16.50 -7.63 1.71
C PRO A 135 -15.11 -8.15 1.28
N TRP A 136 -14.59 -9.13 2.01
CA TRP A 136 -13.29 -9.77 1.75
C TRP A 136 -13.27 -10.61 0.47
N ASP A 137 -14.42 -11.08 0.04
CA ASP A 137 -14.64 -11.92 -1.13
C ASP A 137 -15.29 -11.16 -2.29
N GLU A 138 -15.20 -9.82 -2.31
CA GLU A 138 -15.84 -8.98 -3.34
C GLU A 138 -15.22 -9.12 -4.74
N CYS A 139 -14.00 -9.67 -4.82
CA CYS A 139 -13.32 -9.92 -6.08
C CYS A 139 -13.89 -11.17 -6.77
N TYR A 140 -13.67 -11.28 -8.08
CA TYR A 140 -14.07 -12.46 -8.86
C TYR A 140 -13.51 -13.77 -8.27
N ASP A 141 -12.24 -13.75 -7.84
CA ASP A 141 -11.67 -14.81 -7.02
C ASP A 141 -11.91 -14.47 -5.54
N PRO A 142 -12.71 -15.26 -4.79
CA PRO A 142 -13.00 -14.99 -3.38
C PRO A 142 -11.77 -15.13 -2.47
N HIS A 143 -10.68 -15.73 -2.96
CA HIS A 143 -9.40 -15.84 -2.25
C HIS A 143 -8.36 -14.80 -2.70
N TYR A 144 -8.77 -13.82 -3.52
CA TYR A 144 -7.84 -12.85 -4.09
C TYR A 144 -7.07 -12.08 -3.00
N TYR A 145 -7.75 -11.60 -1.95
CA TYR A 145 -7.10 -10.88 -0.86
C TYR A 145 -6.29 -11.78 0.08
N ASP A 146 -6.67 -13.06 0.25
CA ASP A 146 -5.84 -14.03 0.96
C ASP A 146 -4.45 -14.13 0.32
N ASN A 147 -4.41 -14.14 -1.01
CA ASN A 147 -3.17 -14.14 -1.80
C ASN A 147 -2.39 -12.83 -1.73
N LEU A 148 -2.94 -11.76 -1.15
CA LEU A 148 -2.24 -10.48 -0.95
C LEU A 148 -1.47 -10.41 0.37
N LEU A 149 -1.83 -11.25 1.34
CA LEU A 149 -1.20 -11.28 2.66
C LEU A 149 0.28 -11.70 2.56
N VAL A 150 1.12 -11.20 3.47
CA VAL A 150 2.51 -11.69 3.62
C VAL A 150 2.55 -13.08 4.24
N SER A 151 1.52 -13.45 5.00
CA SER A 151 1.33 -14.78 5.56
C SER A 151 -0.13 -14.98 6.02
N PRO A 152 -0.65 -16.22 6.06
CA PRO A 152 -2.04 -16.49 6.42
C PRO A 152 -2.45 -16.02 7.82
N ASP A 153 -1.52 -15.98 8.78
CA ASP A 153 -1.75 -15.50 10.15
C ASP A 153 -2.02 -13.99 10.21
N LYS A 154 -1.74 -13.24 9.14
CA LYS A 154 -2.10 -11.82 9.03
C LYS A 154 -3.53 -11.60 8.58
N LYS A 155 -4.32 -12.65 8.35
CA LYS A 155 -5.73 -12.49 8.02
C LYS A 155 -6.48 -11.91 9.22
N PRO A 156 -7.21 -10.79 9.07
CA PRO A 156 -7.90 -10.17 10.18
C PRO A 156 -9.15 -10.99 10.57
N SER A 157 -9.56 -10.89 11.84
CA SER A 157 -10.68 -11.69 12.38
C SER A 157 -12.05 -11.05 12.18
N ASN A 158 -12.10 -9.76 11.85
CA ASN A 158 -13.31 -8.95 11.72
C ASN A 158 -13.79 -8.80 10.26
N LEU A 159 -13.53 -9.80 9.41
CA LEU A 159 -13.88 -9.75 7.99
C LEU A 159 -15.39 -9.81 7.75
N ILE A 160 -15.84 -9.02 6.77
CA ILE A 160 -17.18 -9.10 6.20
C ILE A 160 -17.10 -9.98 4.95
N TYR A 161 -18.08 -10.85 4.73
CA TYR A 161 -18.21 -11.65 3.51
C TYR A 161 -19.51 -11.32 2.80
N SER A 162 -19.49 -11.43 1.47
CA SER A 162 -20.68 -11.32 0.64
C SER A 162 -21.64 -12.46 1.02
N LYS A 163 -22.93 -12.15 1.05
CA LYS A 163 -23.97 -13.15 1.36
C LYS A 163 -24.26 -14.04 0.16
#